data_AF-A0A0B2APV4-F1
#
_entry.id   AF-A0A0B2APV4-F1
#
_cell.length_a   1.000
_cell.length_b   1.000
_cell.length_c   1.000
_cell.angle_alpha   90.00
_cell.angle_beta   90.00
_cell.angle_gamma   90.00
#
_symmetry.space_group_name_H-M   'P 1'
#
loop_
_entity.id
_entity.type
_entity.pdbx_description
1 polymer ?
#
loop_
_entity_poly.entity_id
_entity_poly.type
_entity_poly.pdbx_seq_one_letter_code
_entity_poly.pdbx_strand_id
1 'polypeptide(L)'
;RHGRPRAVHADSGPAMRSNLLKDLLEEHGIERTHNRPRVSNDNPFSESEFRTMKYRPNYPAVFEDLAAARAWVQGYIPWYNTHHRHSGIALFAPAAVHDGSWQGQWARRDHAHQAYYNAHPERFRSRPKTPAPPSTVGINLANPPSETPPDRLQAA
;
A
#
# COMPACT_ATOMS: atom_id res chain seq x y z
N ARG A 1 7.19 -10.05 14.89
CA ARG A 1 5.80 -10.42 14.48
C ARG A 1 4.90 -9.28 14.92
N HIS A 2 4.19 -8.60 14.03
CA HIS A 2 3.54 -7.30 14.29
C HIS A 2 2.15 -7.41 14.95
N GLY A 3 1.94 -8.45 15.76
CA GLY A 3 0.68 -8.68 16.47
C GLY A 3 -0.52 -8.93 15.54
N ARG A 4 -1.71 -8.93 16.14
CA ARG A 4 -2.99 -8.94 15.43
C ARG A 4 -3.36 -7.52 14.99
N PRO A 5 -3.98 -7.32 13.82
CA PRO A 5 -4.47 -6.00 13.45
C PRO A 5 -5.60 -5.57 14.39
N ARG A 6 -5.78 -4.26 14.59
CA ARG A 6 -6.93 -3.72 15.32
C ARG A 6 -8.23 -3.95 14.56
N ALA A 7 -8.20 -3.79 13.25
CA ALA A 7 -9.37 -3.91 12.39
C ALA A 7 -9.02 -4.60 11.07
N VAL A 8 -10.02 -5.26 10.48
CA VAL A 8 -9.99 -5.80 9.12
C VAL A 8 -11.06 -5.10 8.30
N HIS A 9 -10.65 -4.53 7.16
CA HIS A 9 -11.55 -3.97 6.16
C HIS A 9 -11.76 -4.98 5.03
N ALA A 10 -13.01 -5.29 4.70
CA ALA A 10 -13.35 -6.31 3.72
C ALA A 10 -14.44 -5.85 2.74
N ASP A 11 -14.52 -6.53 1.61
CA ASP A 11 -15.64 -6.33 0.69
C ASP A 11 -16.98 -6.85 1.27
N SER A 12 -18.08 -6.52 0.62
CA SER A 12 -19.42 -6.96 1.04
C SER A 12 -19.78 -8.38 0.56
N GLY A 13 -18.81 -9.20 0.16
CA GLY A 13 -19.04 -10.55 -0.34
C GLY A 13 -19.64 -11.49 0.73
N PRO A 14 -20.41 -12.53 0.35
CA PRO A 14 -21.05 -13.43 1.32
C PRO A 14 -20.09 -14.07 2.32
N ALA A 15 -18.90 -14.48 1.87
CA ALA A 15 -17.87 -15.03 2.74
C ALA A 15 -17.40 -14.01 3.80
N MET A 16 -17.16 -12.76 3.39
CA MET A 16 -16.72 -11.67 4.26
C MET A 16 -17.82 -11.19 5.23
N ARG A 17 -19.09 -11.50 4.94
CA ARG A 17 -20.26 -11.20 5.79
C ARG A 17 -20.69 -12.36 6.68
N SER A 18 -20.08 -13.54 6.55
CA SER A 18 -20.47 -14.72 7.32
C SER A 18 -20.35 -14.52 8.84
N ASN A 19 -21.23 -15.20 9.59
CA ASN A 19 -21.16 -15.22 11.06
C ASN A 19 -19.88 -15.91 11.55
N LEU A 20 -19.47 -17.00 10.89
CA LEU A 20 -18.24 -17.71 11.25
C LEU A 20 -17.01 -16.80 11.25
N LEU A 21 -16.82 -15.98 10.20
CA LEU A 21 -15.72 -15.03 10.16
C LEU A 21 -15.89 -13.92 11.19
N LYS A 22 -17.12 -13.44 11.40
CA LYS A 22 -17.42 -12.42 12.40
C LYS A 22 -16.99 -12.89 13.80
N ASP A 23 -17.47 -14.06 14.21
CA ASP A 23 -17.25 -14.61 15.55
C ASP A 23 -15.76 -14.87 15.78
N LEU A 24 -15.03 -15.37 14.76
CA LEU A 24 -13.58 -15.56 14.82
C LEU A 24 -12.82 -14.25 15.04
N LEU A 25 -13.19 -13.17 14.33
CA LEU A 25 -12.56 -11.86 14.49
C LEU A 25 -12.88 -11.26 15.87
N GLU A 26 -14.12 -11.39 16.34
CA GLU A 26 -14.55 -10.92 17.66
C GLU A 26 -13.82 -11.65 18.81
N GLU A 27 -13.66 -12.98 18.72
CA GLU A 27 -12.85 -13.77 19.66
C GLU A 27 -11.41 -13.26 19.74
N HIS A 28 -10.87 -12.81 18.60
CA HIS A 28 -9.54 -12.23 18.52
C HIS A 28 -9.53 -10.72 18.80
N GLY A 29 -10.64 -10.09 19.20
CA GLY A 29 -10.73 -8.65 19.48
C GLY A 29 -10.38 -7.77 18.27
N ILE A 30 -10.68 -8.25 17.06
CA ILE A 30 -10.43 -7.55 15.79
C ILE A 30 -11.73 -6.92 15.30
N GLU A 31 -11.74 -5.60 15.16
CA GLU A 31 -12.88 -4.87 14.60
C GLU A 31 -13.07 -5.21 13.12
N ARG A 32 -14.33 -5.27 12.64
CA ARG A 32 -14.63 -5.52 11.23
C ARG A 32 -15.29 -4.30 10.60
N THR A 33 -14.76 -3.88 9.46
CA THR A 33 -15.37 -2.82 8.63
C THR A 33 -15.58 -3.34 7.22
N HIS A 34 -16.56 -2.78 6.52
CA HIS A 34 -16.90 -3.17 5.15
C HIS A 34 -17.02 -1.95 4.25
N ASN A 35 -16.99 -2.20 2.94
CA ASN A 35 -17.29 -1.18 1.94
C ASN A 35 -18.58 -0.41 2.29
N ARG A 36 -18.56 0.89 2.02
CA ARG A 36 -19.75 1.74 2.22
C ARG A 36 -20.92 1.27 1.35
N PRO A 37 -22.18 1.49 1.80
CA PRO A 37 -23.35 1.18 1.00
C PRO A 37 -23.26 1.80 -0.39
N ARG A 38 -23.51 1.00 -1.43
CA ARG A 38 -23.46 1.39 -2.85
C ARG A 38 -22.06 1.75 -3.39
N VAL A 39 -20.98 1.39 -2.69
CA VAL A 39 -19.60 1.54 -3.17
C VAL A 39 -18.95 0.16 -3.30
N SER A 40 -18.90 -0.39 -4.50
CA SER A 40 -18.38 -1.75 -4.74
C SER A 40 -16.86 -1.84 -4.64
N ASN A 41 -16.16 -0.74 -4.90
CA ASN A 41 -14.70 -0.63 -4.90
C ASN A 41 -14.23 0.32 -3.79
N ASP A 42 -14.39 -0.10 -2.53
CA ASP A 42 -13.93 0.64 -1.35
C ASP A 42 -12.73 -0.07 -0.69
N ASN A 43 -11.96 -0.86 -1.44
CA ASN A 43 -10.80 -1.63 -0.96
C ASN A 43 -9.53 -1.38 -1.81
N PRO A 44 -9.17 -0.11 -2.09
CA PRO A 44 -8.17 0.25 -3.12
C PRO A 44 -6.79 -0.35 -2.89
N PHE A 45 -6.41 -0.64 -1.64
CA PHE A 45 -5.13 -1.29 -1.33
C PHE A 45 -5.08 -2.74 -1.81
N SER A 46 -6.13 -3.52 -1.54
CA SER A 46 -6.21 -4.92 -1.98
C SER A 46 -6.33 -5.01 -3.50
N GLU A 47 -7.07 -4.10 -4.15
CA GLU A 47 -7.14 -4.06 -5.61
C GLU A 47 -5.80 -3.68 -6.26
N SER A 48 -5.07 -2.72 -5.68
CA SER A 48 -3.75 -2.34 -6.16
C SER A 48 -2.78 -3.52 -6.08
N GLU A 49 -2.84 -4.31 -5.00
CA GLU A 49 -2.09 -5.55 -4.84
C GLU A 49 -2.47 -6.57 -5.92
N PHE A 50 -3.76 -6.89 -6.08
CA PHE A 50 -4.22 -7.84 -7.09
C PHE A 50 -3.88 -7.42 -8.52
N ARG A 51 -3.94 -6.12 -8.82
CA ARG A 51 -3.49 -5.58 -10.10
C ARG A 51 -1.99 -5.81 -10.28
N THR A 52 -1.19 -5.50 -9.27
CA THR A 52 0.26 -5.76 -9.29
C THR A 52 0.57 -7.24 -9.50
N MET A 53 -0.25 -8.13 -8.94
CA MET A 53 -0.13 -9.56 -9.12
C MET A 53 -0.38 -10.00 -10.55
N LYS A 54 -1.55 -9.62 -11.10
CA LYS A 54 -2.03 -10.09 -12.41
C LYS A 54 -1.26 -9.50 -13.59
N TYR A 55 -0.73 -8.29 -13.46
CA TYR A 55 -0.05 -7.60 -14.57
C TYR A 55 1.44 -7.93 -14.66
N ARG A 56 1.97 -8.82 -13.82
CA ARG A 56 3.36 -9.24 -13.95
C ARG A 56 3.55 -10.21 -15.13
N PRO A 57 4.69 -10.12 -15.83
CA PRO A 57 4.97 -10.98 -16.98
C PRO A 57 4.94 -12.48 -16.67
N ASN A 58 5.20 -12.87 -15.42
CA ASN A 58 5.22 -14.26 -14.98
C ASN A 58 3.92 -14.74 -14.29
N TYR A 59 2.84 -13.96 -14.37
CA TYR A 59 1.53 -14.39 -13.89
C TYR A 59 0.92 -15.40 -14.89
N PRO A 60 0.60 -16.65 -14.46
CA PRO A 60 0.05 -17.65 -15.36
C PRO A 60 -1.35 -17.25 -15.85
N ALA A 61 -1.62 -17.43 -17.14
CA ALA A 61 -2.97 -17.24 -17.68
C ALA A 61 -3.96 -18.25 -17.09
N VAL A 62 -3.49 -19.47 -16.83
CA VAL A 62 -4.24 -20.57 -16.21
C VAL A 62 -3.29 -21.32 -15.28
N PHE A 63 -3.79 -21.77 -14.13
CA PHE A 63 -3.09 -22.69 -13.26
C PHE A 63 -3.55 -24.12 -13.55
N GLU A 64 -2.61 -25.07 -13.61
CA GLU A 64 -2.90 -26.48 -13.87
C GLU A 64 -3.77 -27.10 -12.78
N ASP A 65 -3.44 -26.80 -11.53
CA ASP A 65 -4.20 -27.24 -10.36
C ASP A 65 -4.04 -26.25 -9.17
N LEU A 66 -4.70 -26.57 -8.07
CA LEU A 66 -4.64 -25.77 -6.84
C LEU A 66 -3.24 -25.77 -6.20
N ALA A 67 -2.45 -26.83 -6.37
CA ALA A 67 -1.11 -26.92 -5.80
C ALA A 67 -0.16 -25.97 -6.54
N ALA A 68 -0.22 -25.91 -7.87
CA ALA A 68 0.49 -24.97 -8.71
C ALA A 68 0.13 -23.52 -8.37
N ALA A 69 -1.15 -23.22 -8.19
CA ALA A 69 -1.60 -21.89 -7.76
C ALA A 69 -1.02 -21.50 -6.40
N ARG A 70 -1.06 -22.41 -5.42
CA ARG A 70 -0.48 -22.18 -4.09
C ARG A 70 1.03 -21.96 -4.16
N ALA A 71 1.76 -22.80 -4.90
CA ALA A 71 3.21 -22.69 -5.05
C ALA A 71 3.60 -21.35 -5.69
N TRP A 72 2.87 -20.93 -6.73
CA TRP A 72 3.11 -19.63 -7.36
C TRP A 72 2.88 -18.47 -6.38
N VAL A 73 1.77 -18.47 -5.64
CA VAL A 73 1.47 -17.43 -4.63
C VAL A 73 2.50 -17.44 -3.51
N GLN A 74 3.00 -18.61 -3.10
CA GLN A 74 4.06 -18.73 -2.10
C GLN A 74 5.38 -18.10 -2.55
N GLY A 75 5.72 -18.15 -3.84
CA GLY A 75 6.86 -17.41 -4.40
C GLY A 75 6.58 -15.91 -4.57
N TYR A 76 5.34 -15.56 -4.91
CA TYR A 76 4.89 -14.19 -5.13
C TYR A 76 4.98 -13.31 -3.87
N ILE A 77 4.44 -13.78 -2.75
CA ILE A 77 4.27 -12.99 -1.51
C ILE A 77 5.62 -12.47 -0.97
N PRO A 78 6.68 -13.30 -0.84
CA PRO A 78 7.99 -12.83 -0.40
C PRO A 78 8.56 -11.77 -1.34
N TRP A 79 8.49 -12.00 -2.65
CA TRP A 79 8.98 -11.03 -3.64
C TRP A 79 8.25 -9.69 -3.51
N TYR A 80 6.92 -9.71 -3.38
CA TYR A 80 6.10 -8.50 -3.29
C TYR A 80 6.51 -7.70 -2.05
N ASN A 81 6.64 -8.37 -0.91
CA ASN A 81 6.93 -7.71 0.36
C ASN A 81 8.39 -7.24 0.49
N THR A 82 9.35 -7.91 -0.12
CA THR A 82 10.79 -7.67 0.15
C THR A 82 11.57 -7.09 -1.01
N HIS A 83 11.10 -7.25 -2.25
CA HIS A 83 11.83 -6.82 -3.46
C HIS A 83 11.10 -5.76 -4.26
N HIS A 84 9.77 -5.87 -4.39
CA HIS A 84 9.01 -4.93 -5.21
C HIS A 84 9.02 -3.52 -4.60
N ARG A 85 9.27 -2.51 -5.43
CA ARG A 85 9.33 -1.11 -5.00
C ARG A 85 8.05 -0.40 -5.44
N HIS A 86 7.42 0.28 -4.49
CA HIS A 86 6.12 0.90 -4.71
C HIS A 86 6.22 2.42 -4.68
N SER A 87 5.71 3.09 -5.72
CA SER A 87 5.73 4.55 -5.82
C SER A 87 4.96 5.23 -4.66
N GLY A 88 3.83 4.66 -4.24
CA GLY A 88 3.01 5.17 -3.13
C GLY A 88 3.70 5.18 -1.77
N ILE A 89 4.82 4.45 -1.61
CA ILE A 89 5.66 4.44 -0.41
C ILE A 89 7.10 4.79 -0.77
N ALA A 90 7.29 5.82 -1.60
CA ALA A 90 8.60 6.39 -1.93
C ALA A 90 9.64 5.38 -2.44
N LEU A 91 9.18 4.37 -3.19
CA LEU A 91 9.99 3.27 -3.74
C LEU A 91 10.66 2.40 -2.68
N PHE A 92 10.07 2.28 -1.50
CA PHE A 92 10.45 1.24 -0.53
C PHE A 92 9.68 -0.06 -0.77
N ALA A 93 10.21 -1.15 -0.23
CA ALA A 93 9.50 -2.43 -0.19
C ALA A 93 8.50 -2.44 0.97
N PRO A 94 7.34 -3.10 0.86
CA PRO A 94 6.32 -3.10 1.91
C PRO A 94 6.84 -3.55 3.27
N ALA A 95 7.66 -4.61 3.31
CA ALA A 95 8.25 -5.12 4.55
C ALA A 95 9.12 -4.06 5.23
N ALA A 96 9.90 -3.30 4.47
CA ALA A 96 10.78 -2.26 5.01
C ALA A 96 9.99 -1.10 5.64
N VAL A 97 8.83 -0.77 5.06
CA VAL A 97 7.93 0.23 5.64
C VAL A 97 7.30 -0.30 6.92
N HIS A 98 6.86 -1.55 6.89
CA HIS A 98 6.18 -2.23 8.00
C HIS A 98 7.08 -2.46 9.22
N ASP A 99 8.36 -2.78 9.02
CA ASP A 99 9.31 -3.02 10.09
C ASP A 99 10.14 -1.80 10.51
N GLY A 100 10.02 -0.67 9.80
CA GLY A 100 10.78 0.54 10.09
C GLY A 100 12.27 0.45 9.71
N SER A 101 12.67 -0.49 8.86
CA SER A 101 14.02 -0.50 8.29
C SER A 101 14.17 0.50 7.14
N TRP A 102 13.07 1.05 6.63
CA TRP A 102 13.07 2.06 5.57
C TRP A 102 13.83 3.34 5.97
N GLN A 103 13.86 3.72 7.25
CA GLN A 103 14.57 4.91 7.75
C GLN A 103 16.07 4.83 7.46
N GLY A 104 16.69 3.67 7.74
CA GLY A 104 18.10 3.44 7.42
C GLY A 104 18.35 3.39 5.91
N GLN A 105 17.42 2.83 5.13
CA GLN A 105 17.50 2.86 3.66
C GLN A 105 17.37 4.30 3.12
N TRP A 106 16.50 5.11 3.71
CA TRP A 106 16.29 6.51 3.37
C TRP A 106 17.55 7.33 3.63
N ALA A 107 18.17 7.19 4.81
CA ALA A 107 19.38 7.93 5.16
C ALA A 107 20.52 7.68 4.17
N ARG A 108 20.72 6.42 3.77
CA ARG A 108 21.71 6.06 2.74
C ARG A 108 21.38 6.67 1.38
N ARG A 109 20.11 6.64 0.97
CA ARG A 109 19.65 7.22 -0.29
C ARG A 109 19.83 8.73 -0.31
N ASP A 110 19.46 9.41 0.78
CA ASP A 110 19.61 10.86 0.87
C ASP A 110 21.07 11.27 0.85
N HIS A 111 21.92 10.63 1.66
CA HIS A 111 23.36 10.88 1.64
C HIS A 111 23.96 10.76 0.23
N ALA A 112 23.62 9.70 -0.52
CA ALA A 112 24.10 9.51 -1.89
C ALA A 112 23.62 10.63 -2.83
N HIS A 113 22.34 11.01 -2.76
CA HIS A 113 21.80 12.12 -3.57
C HIS A 113 22.45 13.46 -3.23
N GLN A 114 22.62 13.76 -1.94
CA GLN A 114 23.25 15.01 -1.50
C GLN A 114 24.72 15.07 -1.88
N ALA A 115 25.47 13.97 -1.73
CA ALA A 115 26.88 13.90 -2.13
C ALA A 115 27.05 14.11 -3.64
N TYR A 116 26.20 13.47 -4.45
CA TYR A 116 26.24 13.64 -5.90
C TYR A 116 25.85 15.06 -6.34
N TYR A 117 24.85 15.67 -5.69
CA TYR A 117 24.53 17.08 -5.92
C TYR A 117 25.70 18.00 -5.57
N ASN A 118 26.37 17.78 -4.43
CA ASN A 118 27.51 18.60 -4.02
C ASN A 118 28.68 18.49 -5.01
N ALA A 119 28.88 17.32 -5.62
CA ALA A 119 29.93 17.10 -6.63
C ALA A 119 29.56 17.68 -8.02
N HIS A 120 28.27 17.69 -8.37
CA HIS A 120 27.78 18.06 -9.70
C HIS A 120 26.53 18.95 -9.65
N PRO A 121 26.59 20.15 -9.03
CA PRO A 121 25.42 21.01 -8.89
C PRO A 121 24.85 21.45 -10.24
N GLU A 122 25.68 21.57 -11.28
CA GLU A 122 25.30 21.94 -12.65
C GLU A 122 24.33 20.96 -13.32
N ARG A 123 24.28 19.70 -12.86
CA ARG A 123 23.34 18.68 -13.36
C ARG A 123 21.93 18.84 -12.81
N PHE A 124 21.71 19.80 -11.91
CA PHE A 124 20.46 19.97 -11.19
C PHE A 124 19.95 21.40 -11.26
N ARG A 125 18.66 21.56 -11.60
CA ARG A 125 17.98 22.86 -11.49
C ARG A 125 17.83 23.30 -10.02
N SER A 126 17.73 22.36 -9.10
CA SER A 126 17.61 22.60 -7.66
C SER A 126 18.13 21.40 -6.87
N ARG A 127 18.51 21.62 -5.60
CA ARG A 127 18.98 20.56 -4.71
C ARG A 127 17.92 19.45 -4.57
N PRO A 128 18.28 18.16 -4.80
CA PRO A 128 17.31 17.07 -4.77
C PRO A 128 16.74 16.85 -3.37
N LYS A 129 15.46 16.49 -3.30
CA LYS A 129 14.78 16.07 -2.06
C LYS A 129 14.49 14.58 -2.12
N THR A 130 14.89 13.85 -1.09
CA THR A 130 14.64 12.40 -1.01
C THR A 130 13.27 12.13 -0.38
N PRO A 131 12.30 11.55 -1.11
CA PRO A 131 10.96 11.31 -0.56
C PRO A 131 10.98 10.24 0.54
N ALA A 132 10.08 10.36 1.50
CA ALA A 132 9.81 9.37 2.54
C ALA A 132 8.40 8.79 2.37
N PRO A 133 8.10 7.58 2.89
CA PRO A 133 6.74 7.08 2.94
C PRO A 133 5.82 8.04 3.71
N PRO A 134 4.53 8.14 3.34
CA PRO A 134 3.55 8.88 4.11
C PRO A 134 3.41 8.30 5.52
N SER A 135 3.27 9.18 6.52
CA SER A 135 3.05 8.78 7.93
C SER A 135 1.65 8.20 8.17
N THR A 136 0.68 8.63 7.37
CA THR A 136 -0.70 8.16 7.43
C THR A 136 -1.15 7.78 6.03
N VAL A 137 -1.74 6.59 5.91
CA VAL A 137 -2.44 6.13 4.73
C VAL A 137 -3.83 5.69 5.14
N GLY A 138 -4.82 5.85 4.26
CA GLY A 138 -6.18 5.47 4.57
C GLY A 138 -7.09 5.57 3.35
N ILE A 139 -8.24 4.94 3.48
CA ILE A 139 -9.29 4.95 2.48
C ILE A 139 -10.17 6.16 2.78
N ASN A 140 -10.39 7.05 1.80
CA ASN A 140 -11.18 8.27 1.96
C ASN A 140 -10.74 9.16 3.14
N LEU A 141 -9.43 9.39 3.31
CA LEU A 141 -8.97 10.40 4.27
C LEU A 141 -9.60 11.75 3.92
N ALA A 142 -10.16 12.44 4.91
CA ALA A 142 -10.55 13.84 4.73
C ALA A 142 -9.29 14.59 4.27
N ASN A 143 -9.39 15.33 3.16
CA ASN A 143 -8.31 16.24 2.79
C ASN A 143 -8.01 17.10 4.03
N PRO A 144 -6.72 17.28 4.42
CA PRO A 144 -6.41 18.35 5.35
C PRO A 144 -7.06 19.63 4.78
N PRO A 145 -7.68 20.48 5.62
CA PRO A 145 -8.30 21.70 5.12
C PRO A 145 -7.28 22.40 4.23
N SER A 146 -7.62 22.56 2.96
CA SER A 146 -6.81 23.34 2.04
C SER A 146 -6.62 24.71 2.69
N GLU A 147 -5.39 25.15 2.92
CA GLU A 147 -5.08 26.53 3.34
C GLU A 147 -5.46 27.58 2.28
N THR A 148 -6.25 27.22 1.29
CA THR A 148 -6.82 28.12 0.30
C THR A 148 -8.34 28.17 0.50
N PRO A 149 -8.91 29.33 0.84
CA PRO A 149 -10.35 29.48 0.84
C PRO A 149 -10.88 29.25 -0.59
N PRO A 150 -12.05 28.60 -0.76
CA PRO A 150 -12.61 28.38 -2.07
C PRO A 150 -13.15 29.71 -2.60
N ASP A 151 -12.30 30.46 -3.29
CA ASP A 151 -12.75 31.53 -4.17
C ASP A 151 -13.01 30.91 -5.55
N ARG A 152 -14.27 30.56 -5.79
CA ARG A 152 -14.94 30.70 -7.09
C ARG A 152 -16.40 30.27 -6.99
N LEU A 153 -17.21 31.33 -6.82
CA LEU A 153 -18.57 31.54 -7.31
C LEU A 153 -19.16 30.43 -8.18
N GLN A 154 -20.32 29.96 -7.73
CA GLN A 154 -21.36 29.34 -8.55
C GLN A 154 -21.72 30.27 -9.72
N ALA A 155 -21.99 29.68 -10.88
CA ALA A 155 -22.85 30.28 -11.88
C ALA A 155 -23.72 29.18 -12.52
N ALA A 156 -25.03 29.44 -12.42
CA ALA A 156 -26.23 28.89 -13.07
C ALA A 156 -26.11 27.67 -13.99
#